data_AF-A0A4Q5WPP8-F1
#
_entry.id   AF-A0A4Q5WPP8-F1
#
_cell.length_a   1.000
_cell.length_b   1.000
_cell.length_c   1.000
_cell.angle_alpha   90.00
_cell.angle_beta   90.00
_cell.angle_gamma   90.00
#
_symmetry.space_group_name_H-M   'P 1'
#
loop_
_entity.id
_entity.type
_entity.pdbx_description
1 polymer ?
#
loop_
_entity_poly.entity_id
_entity_poly.type
_entity_poly.pdbx_seq_one_letter_code
_entity_poly.pdbx_strand_id
1 'polypeptide(L)'
;AELAEELALTTAELSYLQDRRQAYYNLAERTNHPGVKGVAMALVQAEKYGTPMGSALRVMAKENREMRITEAEKKAAALPAKLTVPMIVFFLPVLFLVILGPAFIKIDAMGIGK
;
A
#
# COMPACT_ATOMS: atom_id res chain seq x y z
N ALA A 1 11.78 -20.88 -2.12
CA ALA A 1 11.66 -21.33 -3.51
C ALA A 1 11.37 -20.13 -4.40
N GLU A 2 11.90 -20.11 -5.61
CA GLU A 2 11.51 -19.13 -6.61
C GLU A 2 10.05 -19.39 -7.01
N LEU A 3 9.22 -18.36 -7.19
CA LEU A 3 7.79 -18.54 -7.50
C LEU A 3 7.55 -19.44 -8.73
N ALA A 4 8.48 -19.42 -9.69
CA ALA A 4 8.44 -20.28 -10.87
C ALA A 4 8.46 -21.78 -10.51
N GLU A 5 9.28 -22.18 -9.54
CA GLU A 5 9.39 -23.56 -9.06
C GLU A 5 8.08 -24.00 -8.40
N GLU A 6 7.50 -23.14 -7.56
CA GLU A 6 6.22 -23.40 -6.89
C GLU A 6 5.06 -23.54 -7.87
N LEU A 7 5.06 -22.75 -8.95
CA LEU A 7 4.09 -22.88 -10.03
C LEU A 7 4.27 -24.18 -10.81
N ALA A 8 5.51 -24.57 -11.12
CA ALA A 8 5.79 -25.85 -11.78
C ALA A 8 5.32 -27.04 -10.93
N LEU A 9 5.59 -27.01 -9.62
CA LEU A 9 5.11 -28.02 -8.67
C LEU A 9 3.58 -28.05 -8.62
N THR A 10 2.93 -26.88 -8.62
CA THR A 10 1.47 -26.80 -8.65
C THR A 10 0.88 -27.36 -9.95
N THR A 11 1.52 -27.14 -11.10
CA THR A 11 1.10 -27.74 -12.37
C THR A 11 1.21 -29.27 -12.34
N ALA A 12 2.27 -29.80 -11.73
CA ALA A 12 2.40 -31.23 -11.49
C ALA A 12 1.29 -31.74 -10.58
N GLU A 13 1.04 -31.09 -9.44
CA GLU A 13 -0.05 -31.45 -8.52
C GLU A 13 -1.42 -31.42 -9.21
N LEU A 14 -1.71 -30.43 -10.06
CA LEU A 14 -2.95 -30.37 -10.83
C LEU A 14 -3.13 -31.52 -11.82
N SER A 15 -2.04 -32.20 -12.21
CA SER A 15 -2.04 -33.34 -13.12
C SER A 15 -2.20 -34.68 -12.41
N TYR A 16 -1.76 -34.77 -11.14
CA TYR A 16 -1.71 -36.03 -10.38
C TYR A 16 -2.68 -36.11 -9.19
N LEU A 17 -3.09 -34.97 -8.61
CA LEU A 17 -4.03 -34.96 -7.50
C LEU A 17 -5.46 -35.20 -8.00
N GLN A 18 -6.23 -35.98 -7.23
CA GLN A 18 -7.64 -36.23 -7.52
C GLN A 18 -8.50 -34.98 -7.32
N ASP A 19 -8.20 -34.17 -6.30
CA ASP A 19 -8.83 -32.86 -6.09
C ASP A 19 -7.87 -31.74 -6.47
N ARG A 20 -8.19 -31.06 -7.56
CA ARG A 20 -7.43 -29.92 -8.09
C ARG A 20 -7.40 -28.73 -7.14
N ARG A 21 -8.42 -28.57 -6.28
CA ARG A 21 -8.44 -27.52 -5.26
C ARG A 21 -7.34 -27.71 -4.23
N GLN A 22 -6.96 -28.96 -3.95
CA GLN A 22 -5.86 -29.26 -3.05
C GLN A 22 -4.53 -28.71 -3.58
N ALA A 23 -4.29 -28.76 -4.90
CA ALA A 23 -3.09 -28.16 -5.50
C ALA A 23 -3.01 -26.64 -5.24
N TYR A 24 -4.15 -25.94 -5.34
CA TYR A 24 -4.20 -24.50 -5.04
C TYR A 24 -4.00 -24.21 -3.55
N TYR A 25 -4.55 -25.02 -2.65
CA TYR A 25 -4.29 -24.89 -1.21
C TYR A 25 -2.81 -25.13 -0.89
N ASN A 26 -2.21 -26.18 -1.46
CA ASN A 26 -0.80 -26.49 -1.25
C ASN A 26 0.09 -25.35 -1.77
N LEU A 27 -0.21 -24.77 -2.94
CA LEU A 27 0.50 -23.58 -3.46
C LEU A 27 0.44 -22.41 -2.47
N ALA A 28 -0.73 -22.14 -1.90
CA ALA A 28 -0.91 -21.06 -0.93
C ALA A 28 -0.12 -21.30 0.36
N GLU A 29 -0.06 -22.55 0.81
CA GLU A 29 0.68 -22.95 2.01
C GLU A 29 2.20 -22.87 1.78
N ARG A 30 2.71 -23.41 0.67
CA ARG A 30 4.15 -23.42 0.35
C ARG A 30 4.71 -22.02 0.10
N THR A 31 3.97 -21.17 -0.61
CA THR A 31 4.46 -19.83 -0.96
C THR A 31 4.36 -18.84 0.19
N ASN A 32 3.40 -19.03 1.10
CA ASN A 32 3.11 -18.16 2.26
C ASN A 32 3.12 -16.64 1.92
N HIS A 33 2.77 -16.28 0.69
CA HIS A 33 2.76 -14.89 0.22
C HIS A 33 1.31 -14.40 0.08
N PRO A 34 0.92 -13.28 0.71
CA PRO A 34 -0.48 -12.81 0.72
C PRO A 34 -1.10 -12.69 -0.68
N GLY A 35 -0.34 -12.15 -1.64
CA GLY A 35 -0.82 -12.01 -3.03
C GLY A 35 -1.02 -13.36 -3.74
N VAL A 36 -0.15 -14.34 -3.49
CA VAL A 36 -0.27 -15.67 -4.09
C VAL A 36 -1.42 -16.43 -3.45
N LYS A 37 -1.57 -16.34 -2.13
CA LYS A 37 -2.71 -16.88 -1.38
C LYS A 37 -4.03 -16.31 -1.90
N GLY A 38 -4.11 -15.01 -2.16
CA GLY A 38 -5.29 -14.39 -2.76
C GLY A 38 -5.66 -14.99 -4.12
N VAL A 39 -4.68 -15.15 -5.01
CA VAL A 39 -4.89 -15.79 -6.33
C VAL A 39 -5.31 -17.25 -6.19
N ALA A 40 -4.64 -18.02 -5.33
CA ALA A 40 -4.96 -19.42 -5.10
C ALA A 40 -6.40 -19.61 -4.59
N MET A 41 -6.85 -18.79 -3.64
CA MET A 41 -8.22 -18.84 -3.13
C MET A 41 -9.25 -18.45 -4.21
N ALA A 42 -8.93 -17.50 -5.07
CA ALA A 42 -9.78 -17.15 -6.20
C ALA A 42 -9.90 -18.30 -7.21
N LEU A 43 -8.82 -19.06 -7.43
CA LEU A 43 -8.85 -20.26 -8.29
C LEU A 43 -9.67 -21.40 -7.67
N VAL A 44 -9.53 -21.64 -6.36
CA VAL A 44 -10.37 -22.61 -5.63
C VAL A 44 -11.85 -22.25 -5.77
N GLN A 45 -12.18 -20.98 -5.60
CA GLN A 45 -13.55 -20.48 -5.77
C GLN A 45 -14.02 -20.68 -7.21
N ALA A 46 -13.20 -20.30 -8.19
CA ALA A 46 -13.58 -20.44 -9.58
C ALA A 46 -13.80 -21.92 -9.97
N GLU A 47 -13.04 -22.86 -9.40
CA GLU A 47 -13.20 -24.29 -9.64
C GLU A 47 -14.45 -24.84 -8.96
N LYS A 48 -14.70 -24.44 -7.70
CA LYS A 48 -15.89 -24.85 -6.94
C LYS A 48 -17.20 -24.39 -7.58
N TYR A 49 -17.23 -23.20 -8.17
CA TYR A 49 -18.45 -22.59 -8.72
C TYR A 49 -18.47 -22.60 -10.26
N GLY A 50 -17.51 -23.24 -10.92
CA GLY A 50 -17.45 -23.36 -12.38
C GLY A 50 -17.18 -22.04 -13.12
N THR A 51 -16.60 -21.03 -12.45
CA THR A 51 -16.19 -19.78 -13.10
C THR A 51 -15.00 -20.05 -14.02
N PRO A 52 -14.95 -19.53 -15.26
CA PRO A 52 -13.81 -19.71 -16.14
C PRO A 52 -12.49 -19.24 -15.49
N MET A 53 -11.52 -20.14 -15.36
CA MET A 53 -10.21 -19.86 -14.72
C MET A 53 -9.52 -18.62 -15.29
N GLY A 54 -9.55 -18.47 -16.62
CA GLY A 54 -8.95 -17.30 -17.30
C GLY A 54 -9.63 -15.98 -16.93
N SER A 55 -10.94 -15.99 -16.63
CA SER A 55 -11.65 -14.81 -16.15
C SER A 55 -11.21 -14.45 -14.73
N ALA A 56 -11.18 -15.43 -13.82
CA ALA A 56 -10.73 -15.23 -12.45
C ALA A 56 -9.29 -14.68 -12.39
N LEU A 57 -8.36 -15.25 -13.17
CA LEU A 57 -6.99 -14.75 -13.26
C LEU A 57 -6.90 -13.31 -13.80
N ARG A 58 -7.71 -12.96 -14.81
CA ARG A 58 -7.75 -11.58 -15.35
C ARG A 58 -8.26 -10.59 -14.32
N VAL A 59 -9.29 -10.95 -13.55
CA VAL A 59 -9.82 -10.13 -12.46
C VAL A 59 -8.74 -9.92 -11.40
N MET A 60 -8.12 -11.00 -10.89
CA MET A 60 -7.04 -10.89 -9.90
C MET A 60 -5.84 -10.08 -10.41
N ALA A 61 -5.50 -10.19 -11.70
CA ALA A 61 -4.43 -9.40 -12.30
C ALA A 61 -4.80 -7.91 -12.39
N LYS A 62 -6.06 -7.58 -12.65
CA LYS A 62 -6.57 -6.21 -12.64
C LYS A 62 -6.53 -5.64 -11.23
N GLU A 63 -7.06 -6.35 -10.24
CA GLU A 63 -7.05 -5.95 -8.83
C GLU A 63 -5.63 -5.71 -8.30
N ASN A 64 -4.67 -6.57 -8.64
CA ASN A 64 -3.27 -6.36 -8.26
C ASN A 64 -2.66 -5.09 -8.90
N ARG A 65 -3.02 -4.77 -10.15
CA ARG A 65 -2.58 -3.52 -10.80
C ARG A 65 -3.20 -2.31 -10.12
N GLU A 66 -4.48 -2.37 -9.79
CA GLU A 66 -5.21 -1.31 -9.08
C GLU A 66 -4.62 -1.09 -7.69
N MET A 67 -4.34 -2.16 -6.94
CA MET A 67 -3.70 -2.07 -5.62
C MET A 67 -2.37 -1.30 -5.66
N ARG A 68 -1.52 -1.56 -6.67
CA ARG A 68 -0.26 -0.84 -6.86
C ARG A 68 -0.47 0.66 -7.13
N ILE A 69 -1.53 1.00 -7.87
CA ILE A 69 -1.89 2.40 -8.15
C ILE A 69 -2.41 3.06 -6.86
N THR A 70 -3.31 2.40 -6.14
CA THR A 70 -3.85 2.90 -4.86
C THR A 70 -2.76 3.13 -3.82
N GLU A 71 -1.74 2.28 -3.75
CA GLU A 71 -0.59 2.51 -2.87
C GLU A 71 0.23 3.75 -3.27
N ALA A 72 0.41 3.97 -4.58
CA ALA A 72 1.07 5.17 -5.08
C ALA A 72 0.23 6.43 -4.77
N GLU A 73 -1.07 6.36 -4.98
CA GLU A 73 -2.02 7.45 -4.64
C GLU A 73 -2.02 7.75 -3.15
N LYS A 74 -2.01 6.73 -2.28
CA LYS A 74 -1.87 6.92 -0.83
C LYS A 74 -0.59 7.66 -0.46
N LYS A 75 0.54 7.30 -1.09
CA LYS A 75 1.81 8.00 -0.87
C LYS A 75 1.74 9.45 -1.36
N ALA A 76 1.12 9.70 -2.51
CA ALA A 76 0.93 11.04 -3.06
C ALA A 76 0.00 11.90 -2.19
N ALA A 77 -1.12 11.35 -1.72
CA ALA A 77 -2.07 12.03 -0.85
C ALA A 77 -1.48 12.42 0.52
N ALA A 78 -0.45 11.70 0.98
CA ALA A 78 0.28 12.04 2.20
C ALA A 78 1.35 13.14 2.00
N LEU A 79 1.68 13.53 0.77
CA LEU A 79 2.70 14.55 0.50
C LEU A 79 2.35 15.94 1.06
N PRO A 80 1.13 16.49 0.90
CA PRO A 80 0.81 17.82 1.38
C PRO A 80 1.02 17.96 2.89
N ALA A 81 0.53 17.00 3.68
CA ALA A 81 0.71 17.03 5.13
C ALA A 81 2.20 16.99 5.54
N LYS A 82 3.00 16.17 4.85
CA LYS A 82 4.46 16.09 5.08
C LYS A 82 5.20 17.39 4.72
N LEU A 83 4.70 18.16 3.76
CA LEU A 83 5.29 19.45 3.36
C LEU A 83 4.79 20.61 4.23
N THR A 84 3.53 20.58 4.66
CA THR A 84 2.91 21.64 5.48
C THR A 84 3.55 21.74 6.86
N VAL A 85 3.87 20.62 7.52
CA VAL A 85 4.43 20.65 8.88
C VAL A 85 5.79 21.39 8.95
N PRO A 86 6.81 21.03 8.14
CA PRO A 86 8.06 21.79 8.09
C PRO A 86 7.84 23.26 7.71
N MET A 87 6.99 23.54 6.70
CA MET A 87 6.70 24.91 6.30
C MET A 87 6.18 25.74 7.48
N ILE A 88 5.20 25.26 8.23
CA ILE A 88 4.67 25.99 9.40
C ILE A 88 5.76 26.20 10.46
N VAL A 89 6.54 25.15 10.76
CA VAL A 89 7.60 25.23 11.79
C VAL A 89 8.68 26.26 11.42
N PHE A 90 9.00 26.44 10.14
CA PHE A 90 9.99 27.45 9.72
C PHE A 90 9.39 28.82 9.45
N PHE A 91 8.15 28.90 8.98
CA PHE A 91 7.52 30.17 8.60
C PHE A 91 6.91 30.89 9.80
N LEU A 92 6.27 30.16 10.72
CA LEU A 92 5.56 30.75 11.87
C LEU A 92 6.50 31.53 12.83
N PRO A 93 7.69 31.02 13.22
CA PRO A 93 8.59 31.77 14.09
C PRO A 93 9.10 33.06 13.46
N VAL A 94 9.42 33.01 12.16
CA VAL A 94 9.84 34.20 11.39
C VAL A 94 8.71 35.24 11.36
N LEU A 95 7.48 34.80 11.14
CA LEU A 95 6.31 35.66 11.16
C LEU A 95 6.14 36.38 12.52
N PHE A 96 6.29 35.64 13.64
CA PHE A 96 6.24 36.22 14.98
C PHE A 96 7.34 37.26 15.22
N LEU A 97 8.58 36.97 14.80
CA LEU A 97 9.70 37.89 14.94
C LEU A 97 9.47 39.20 14.16
N VAL A 98 8.96 39.10 12.93
CA VAL A 98 8.71 40.29 12.09
C VAL A 98 7.55 41.12 12.61
N ILE A 99 6.47 40.48 13.10
CA ILE A 99 5.28 41.20 13.58
C ILE A 99 5.52 41.78 14.99
N LEU A 100 5.98 40.96 15.94
CA LEU A 100 6.14 41.37 17.33
C LEU A 100 7.48 42.08 17.61
N GLY A 101 8.53 41.80 16.84
CA GLY A 101 9.85 42.42 17.00
C GLY A 101 9.84 43.95 17.12
N PRO A 102 9.23 44.70 16.18
CA PRO A 102 9.17 46.16 16.29
C PRO A 102 8.27 46.64 17.43
N ALA A 103 7.25 45.87 17.82
CA ALA A 103 6.42 46.20 18.98
C ALA A 103 7.23 46.13 20.28
N PHE A 104 8.06 45.09 20.45
CA PHE A 104 8.97 44.98 21.59
C PHE A 104 10.01 46.10 21.61
N ILE A 105 10.63 46.42 20.47
CA ILE A 105 11.60 47.54 20.37
C ILE A 105 10.93 48.88 20.73
N LYS A 106 9.68 49.11 20.28
CA LYS A 106 8.92 50.33 20.61
C LYS A 106 8.58 50.41 22.10
N ILE A 107 8.17 49.31 22.73
CA ILE A 107 7.83 49.28 24.16
C ILE A 107 9.07 49.55 25.02
N ASP A 108 10.21 48.93 24.67
CA ASP A 108 11.49 49.14 25.36
C ASP A 108 11.97 50.59 25.20
N ALA A 109 11.91 51.13 23.98
CA ALA A 109 12.26 52.52 23.69
C ALA A 109 11.36 53.56 24.38
N MET A 110 10.10 53.22 24.66
CA MET A 110 9.14 54.12 25.33
C MET A 110 9.25 54.07 26.86
N GLY A 111 10.08 53.19 27.43
CA GLY A 111 10.39 53.18 28.86
C GLY A 111 9.24 52.75 29.77
N ILE A 112 8.17 52.13 29.24
CA ILE A 112 6.95 51.78 29.98
C ILE A 112 7.17 50.61 30.99
N GLY A 113 8.39 50.08 31.09
CA GLY A 113 8.75 48.96 31.98
C GLY A 113 9.77 49.28 33.09
N LYS A 114 10.12 50.56 33.33
CA LYS A 114 10.88 50.99 34.51
C LYS A 114 10.05 51.94 35.38
#